data_AF-A0A930DKV3-F1
#
_entry.id   AF-A0A930DKV3-F1
#
_cell.length_a   1.000
_cell.length_b   1.000
_cell.length_c   1.000
_cell.angle_alpha   90.00
_cell.angle_beta   90.00
_cell.angle_gamma   90.00
#
_symmetry.space_group_name_H-M   'P 1'
#
loop_
_entity.id
_entity.type
_entity.pdbx_description
1 polymer ?
#
loop_
_entity_poly.entity_id
_entity_poly.type
_entity_poly.pdbx_seq_one_letter_code
_entity_poly.pdbx_strand_id
1 'polypeptide(L)' 'MSIKDAVKLIEESEARFVDLRFTDTKGKQHHFTIPARIVLDDPEEW' A
#
# COMPACT_ATOMS: atom_id res chain seq x y z
N MET A 1 -13.05 4.32 0.02
CA MET A 1 -11.94 4.23 0.99
C MET A 1 -11.11 5.47 0.85
N SER A 2 -11.04 6.27 1.89
CA SER A 2 -10.09 7.38 1.98
C SER A 2 -8.69 6.81 2.25
N ILE A 3 -7.63 7.55 1.91
CA ILE A 3 -6.24 7.19 2.23
C ILE A 3 -6.11 6.92 3.74
N LYS A 4 -6.81 7.71 4.56
CA LYS A 4 -6.84 7.56 6.02
C LYS A 4 -7.39 6.21 6.49
N ASP A 5 -8.38 5.67 5.79
CA ASP A 5 -8.97 4.37 6.14
C ASP A 5 -8.00 3.22 5.83
N ALA A 6 -7.23 3.34 4.74
CA ALA A 6 -6.22 2.37 4.35
C ALA A 6 -5.03 2.36 5.32
N VAL A 7 -4.56 3.53 5.75
CA VAL A 7 -3.50 3.66 6.76
C VAL A 7 -3.95 3.05 8.09
N LYS A 8 -5.16 3.38 8.55
CA LYS A 8 -5.74 2.81 9.77
C LYS A 8 -5.83 1.29 9.72
N LEU A 9 -6.21 0.72 8.57
CA LEU A 9 -6.27 -0.72 8.37
C LEU A 9 -4.89 -1.39 8.45
N ILE A 10 -3.85 -0.76 7.91
CA ILE A 10 -2.47 -1.27 7.96
C ILE A 10 -1.96 -1.27 9.40
N GLU A 11 -2.25 -0.22 10.17
CA GLU A 11 -1.90 -0.12 11.59
C GLU A 11 -2.68 -1.12 12.44
N GLU A 12 -4.00 -1.25 12.25
CA GLU A 12 -4.86 -2.19 12.99
C GLU A 12 -4.50 -3.65 12.73
N SER A 13 -3.99 -3.96 11.54
CA SER A 13 -3.57 -5.32 11.17
C SER A 13 -2.12 -5.65 11.49
N GLU A 14 -1.35 -4.70 12.04
CA GLU A 14 0.11 -4.80 12.26
C GLU A 14 0.86 -5.38 11.04
N ALA A 15 0.40 -5.01 9.84
CA ALA A 15 0.90 -5.59 8.60
C ALA A 15 2.36 -5.20 8.39
N ARG A 16 3.23 -6.20 8.19
CA ARG A 16 4.66 -5.96 7.91
C ARG A 16 4.92 -5.56 6.46
N PHE A 17 4.05 -5.99 5.55
CA PHE A 17 4.20 -5.81 4.11
C PHE A 17 2.86 -5.44 3.48
N VAL A 18 2.92 -4.59 2.46
CA VAL A 18 1.77 -4.19 1.64
C VAL A 18 2.03 -4.66 0.21
N ASP A 19 1.02 -5.32 -0.37
CA ASP A 19 1.08 -5.79 -1.75
C ASP A 19 0.31 -4.83 -2.66
N LEU A 20 1.03 -4.13 -3.52
CA LEU A 20 0.44 -3.23 -4.51
C LEU A 20 0.13 -4.01 -5.77
N ARG A 21 -1.16 -4.10 -6.09
CA ARG A 21 -1.64 -4.82 -7.28
C ARG A 21 -2.14 -3.83 -8.31
N PHE A 22 -1.69 -4.00 -9.55
CA PHE A 22 -2.22 -3.26 -10.69
C PHE A 22 -2.32 -4.16 -11.91
N THR A 23 -3.05 -3.70 -12.90
CA THR A 23 -3.22 -4.41 -14.17
C THR A 23 -2.54 -3.59 -15.25
N ASP A 24 -1.68 -4.22 -16.06
CA ASP A 24 -1.09 -3.55 -17.21
C ASP A 24 -2.13 -3.30 -18.31
N THR A 25 -1.76 -2.51 -19.33
CA THR A 25 -2.63 -2.20 -20.47
C THR A 25 -3.03 -3.43 -21.30
N LYS A 26 -2.33 -4.57 -21.13
CA LYS A 26 -2.63 -5.84 -21.78
C LYS A 26 -3.53 -6.74 -20.91
N GLY A 27 -3.96 -6.29 -19.73
CA GLY A 27 -4.85 -7.02 -18.84
C GLY A 27 -4.15 -8.01 -17.91
N LYS A 28 -2.82 -8.03 -17.85
CA LYS A 28 -2.08 -8.91 -16.93
C LYS A 28 -1.99 -8.24 -15.57
N GLN A 29 -2.36 -8.98 -14.52
CA GLN A 29 -2.19 -8.55 -13.15
C GLN A 29 -0.73 -8.67 -12.72
N HIS A 30 -0.21 -7.59 -12.17
CA HIS A 30 1.11 -7.51 -11.55
C HIS A 30 0.93 -7.20 -10.07
N HIS A 31 1.90 -7.64 -9.28
CA HIS A 31 1.95 -7.31 -7.86
C HIS A 31 3.39 -7.00 -7.46
N PHE A 32 3.54 -6.03 -6.56
CA PHE A 32 4.82 -5.66 -5.97
C PHE A 32 4.64 -5.51 -4.47
N THR A 33 5.47 -6.22 -3.72
CA THR A 33 5.46 -6.19 -2.25
C THR A 33 6.43 -5.13 -1.76
N ILE A 34 5.95 -4.23 -0.90
CA ILE A 34 6.76 -3.22 -0.24
C ILE A 34 6.62 -3.31 1.28
N PRO A 35 7.65 -2.94 2.06
CA PRO A 35 7.52 -2.81 3.51
C PRO A 35 6.44 -1.79 3.88
N ALA A 36 5.57 -2.14 4.83
CA ALA A 36 4.46 -1.27 5.24
C ALA A 36 4.92 0.10 5.76
N ARG A 37 6.13 0.17 6.35
CA ARG A 37 6.75 1.42 6.81
C ARG A 37 6.84 2.49 5.72
N ILE A 38 7.08 2.12 4.47
CA ILE A 38 7.20 3.07 3.35
C ILE A 38 5.83 3.72 3.05
N VAL A 39 4.74 3.01 3.33
CA VAL A 39 3.37 3.49 3.09
C VAL A 39 2.87 4.35 4.25
N LEU A 40 3.45 4.18 5.44
CA LEU A 40 3.10 4.92 6.66
C LEU A 40 3.91 6.21 6.85
N ASP A 41 5.10 6.33 6.25
CA ASP A 41 5.83 7.60 6.23
C ASP A 41 5.04 8.62 5.39
N ASP A 42 4.71 9.74 6.03
CA ASP A 42 3.81 10.77 5.49
C ASP A 42 4.36 11.30 4.16
N PRO A 43 3.61 11.21 3.04
CA PRO A 43 4.04 11.75 1.75
C PRO A 43 4.11 13.28 1.70
N GLU A 44 4.00 13.99 2.83
CA GLU A 44 4.24 15.44 2.94
C GLU A 44 5.70 15.78 3.34
N GLU A 45 6.54 14.81 3.70
CA GLU A 45 7.95 15.03 4.07
C GLU A 45 8.98 14.52 3.04
N TRP A 46 8.68 14.65 1.74
CA TRP A 46 9.67 14.47 0.65
C TRP A 46 9.86 15.73 -0.19
#